data_AF-A0A1H8KL07-F1
#
_entry.id   AF-A0A1H8KL07-F1
#
_cell.length_a   1.000
_cell.length_b   1.000
_cell.length_c   1.000
_cell.angle_alpha   90.00
_cell.angle_beta   90.00
_cell.angle_gamma   90.00
#
_symmetry.space_group_name_H-M   'P 1'
#
loop_
_entity.id
_entity.type
_entity.pdbx_description
1 polymer ?
#
loop_
_entity_poly.entity_id
_entity_poly.type
_entity_poly.pdbx_seq_one_letter_code
_entity_poly.pdbx_strand_id
1 'polypeptide(L)'
;MKSSARGLTCAFALAAFPALSQEVPNRMPNFYAGQRVPGTVNVQTTVSLSVPVEAGQETGEQIKAAQKGFYLMAGGQCDLILQTLAESCQITNLTSSADLNRGSRNDIVVRGTVTMAVKLKDSQQKP
;
A
#
# COMPACT_ATOMS: atom_id res chain seq x y z
N MET A 1 8.58 -35.63 64.14
CA MET A 1 8.98 -34.44 64.92
C MET A 1 10.23 -33.85 64.30
N LYS A 2 10.22 -32.55 63.96
CA LYS A 2 11.35 -31.59 63.88
C LYS A 2 12.57 -32.02 63.02
N SER A 3 13.12 -31.28 62.06
CA SER A 3 13.13 -29.85 61.80
C SER A 3 13.86 -29.60 60.47
N SER A 4 13.59 -28.43 59.89
CA SER A 4 14.59 -27.55 59.26
C SER A 4 15.16 -27.92 57.89
N ALA A 5 14.56 -27.29 56.88
CA ALA A 5 15.19 -26.88 55.63
C ALA A 5 16.42 -25.99 55.84
N ARG A 6 17.36 -25.99 54.87
CA ARG A 6 17.89 -24.79 54.15
C ARG A 6 19.28 -25.06 53.56
N GLY A 7 19.50 -24.51 52.36
CA GLY A 7 20.79 -24.42 51.67
C GLY A 7 20.69 -25.02 50.28
N LEU A 8 19.97 -24.43 49.34
CA LEU A 8 20.34 -23.22 48.58
C LEU A 8 21.70 -23.38 47.88
N THR A 9 21.67 -23.94 46.67
CA THR A 9 22.47 -23.51 45.51
C THR A 9 22.22 -24.47 44.34
N CYS A 10 21.22 -24.18 43.52
CA CYS A 10 21.25 -24.59 42.11
C CYS A 10 21.21 -23.31 41.30
N ALA A 11 22.38 -22.95 40.78
CA ALA A 11 22.54 -21.89 39.81
C ALA A 11 21.55 -22.12 38.67
N PHE A 12 20.61 -21.20 38.50
CA PHE A 12 19.86 -21.08 37.26
C PHE A 12 20.86 -20.65 36.18
N ALA A 13 21.56 -21.63 35.61
CA ALA A 13 22.25 -21.46 34.35
C ALA A 13 21.16 -21.21 33.30
N LEU A 14 20.99 -19.93 32.96
CA LEU A 14 20.31 -19.48 31.76
C LEU A 14 20.98 -20.13 30.55
N ALA A 15 20.58 -21.35 30.20
CA ALA A 15 20.74 -21.86 28.86
C ALA A 15 19.69 -21.17 27.98
N ALA A 16 19.89 -19.87 27.76
CA ALA A 16 19.27 -19.19 26.63
C ALA A 16 19.96 -19.76 25.39
N PHE A 17 19.41 -20.84 24.84
CA PHE A 17 19.72 -21.24 23.49
C PHE A 17 19.48 -20.02 22.60
N PRO A 18 20.46 -19.56 21.79
CA PRO A 18 20.10 -18.67 20.71
C PRO A 18 19.23 -19.51 19.78
N ALA A 19 17.91 -19.28 19.85
CA ALA A 19 17.01 -19.72 18.81
C ALA A 19 17.36 -18.91 17.55
N LEU A 20 18.44 -19.30 16.88
CA LEU A 20 18.69 -18.94 15.49
C LEU A 20 17.74 -19.78 14.63
N SER A 21 16.44 -19.56 14.81
CA SER A 21 15.51 -19.70 13.70
C SER A 21 15.66 -18.42 12.88
N GLN A 22 16.81 -18.28 12.23
CA GLN A 22 16.86 -17.50 11.00
C GLN A 22 16.09 -18.33 9.99
N GLU A 23 14.76 -18.30 10.12
CA GLU A 23 13.89 -18.52 8.98
C GLU A 23 14.36 -17.46 7.99
N VAL A 24 15.23 -17.90 7.08
CA VAL A 24 15.56 -17.17 5.87
C VAL A 24 14.19 -16.71 5.39
N PRO A 25 13.89 -15.40 5.40
CA PRO A 25 12.66 -14.96 4.77
C PRO A 25 12.79 -15.59 3.39
N ASN A 26 11.82 -16.42 3.02
CA ASN A 26 11.63 -16.80 1.64
C ASN A 26 11.45 -15.47 0.90
N ARG A 27 12.59 -14.84 0.57
CA ARG A 27 12.80 -14.02 -0.59
C ARG A 27 12.60 -15.06 -1.68
N MET A 28 11.33 -15.39 -1.93
CA MET A 28 10.93 -15.80 -3.25
C MET A 28 11.67 -14.80 -4.13
N PRO A 29 12.61 -15.26 -4.97
CA PRO A 29 13.13 -14.38 -5.97
C PRO A 29 11.88 -13.94 -6.70
N ASN A 30 11.54 -12.66 -6.59
CA ASN A 30 10.54 -12.05 -7.43
C ASN A 30 11.04 -12.38 -8.85
N PHE A 31 10.47 -13.40 -9.49
CA PHE A 31 10.76 -13.71 -10.89
C PHE A 31 10.35 -12.53 -11.78
N TYR A 32 9.62 -11.55 -11.22
CA TYR A 32 9.31 -10.25 -11.79
C TYR A 32 10.23 -9.08 -11.34
N ALA A 33 11.29 -9.32 -10.57
CA ALA A 33 12.26 -8.29 -10.17
C ALA A 33 13.47 -8.17 -11.12
N GLY A 34 13.51 -8.95 -12.20
CA GLY A 34 14.71 -9.09 -13.05
C GLY A 34 14.61 -8.51 -14.47
N GLN A 35 13.41 -8.21 -14.97
CA GLN A 35 13.26 -7.55 -16.27
C GLN A 35 12.45 -6.27 -16.08
N ARG A 36 13.09 -5.25 -15.52
CA ARG A 36 12.74 -3.88 -15.92
C ARG A 36 13.03 -3.84 -17.41
N VAL A 37 12.01 -4.04 -18.24
CA VAL A 37 12.12 -3.80 -19.68
C VAL A 37 12.70 -2.39 -19.79
N PRO A 38 13.87 -2.21 -20.45
CA PRO A 38 14.48 -0.89 -20.54
C PRO A 38 13.44 0.07 -21.12
N GLY A 39 13.11 1.10 -20.34
CA GLY A 39 12.07 2.08 -20.67
C GLY A 39 10.78 1.94 -19.89
N THR A 40 10.56 0.86 -19.12
CA THR A 40 9.35 0.72 -18.30
C THR A 40 9.64 1.06 -16.83
N VAL A 41 8.94 2.06 -16.29
CA VAL A 41 8.98 2.49 -14.89
C VAL A 41 7.67 2.14 -14.17
N ASN A 42 7.77 1.81 -12.88
CA ASN A 42 6.60 1.65 -12.03
C ASN A 42 6.32 2.98 -11.32
N VAL A 43 5.15 3.57 -11.61
CA VAL A 43 4.65 4.77 -10.95
C VAL A 43 3.61 4.35 -9.92
N GLN A 44 3.79 4.76 -8.67
CA GLN A 44 2.80 4.55 -7.62
C GLN A 44 2.27 5.90 -7.15
N THR A 45 0.96 6.08 -7.25
CA THR A 45 0.27 7.31 -6.89
C THR A 45 -0.72 7.01 -5.78
N THR A 46 -0.57 7.71 -4.65
CA THR A 46 -1.54 7.67 -3.55
C THR A 46 -2.45 8.89 -3.66
N VAL A 47 -3.76 8.66 -3.74
CA VAL A 47 -4.77 9.72 -3.86
C VAL A 47 -5.71 9.65 -2.66
N SER A 48 -6.06 10.83 -2.13
CA SER A 48 -7.07 10.99 -1.08
C SER A 48 -8.06 12.05 -1.53
N LEU A 49 -9.33 11.67 -1.67
CA LEU A 49 -10.44 12.53 -2.01
C LEU A 49 -11.35 12.67 -0.79
N SER A 50 -11.65 13.90 -0.37
CA SER A 50 -12.67 14.17 0.64
C SER A 50 -13.86 14.87 -0.02
N VAL A 51 -15.02 14.24 0.02
CA VAL A 51 -16.27 14.77 -0.53
C VAL A 51 -17.22 15.10 0.64
N PRO A 52 -17.73 16.33 0.75
CA PRO A 52 -18.71 16.66 1.78
C PRO A 52 -20.00 15.87 1.56
N VAL A 53 -20.64 15.43 2.64
CA VAL A 53 -21.89 14.68 2.60
C VAL A 53 -23.07 15.64 2.52
N GLU A 54 -23.94 15.44 1.54
CA GLU A 54 -25.14 16.24 1.37
C GLU A 54 -26.31 15.69 2.19
N ALA A 55 -27.00 16.58 2.90
CA ALA A 55 -28.12 16.21 3.76
C ALA A 55 -29.35 15.88 2.90
N GLY A 56 -29.84 14.63 2.99
CA GLY A 56 -31.04 14.18 2.30
C GLY A 56 -30.80 13.17 1.16
N GLN A 57 -29.54 12.93 0.78
CA GLN A 57 -29.18 11.83 -0.13
C GLN A 57 -28.83 10.55 0.61
N GLU A 58 -29.11 9.40 -0.01
CA GLU A 58 -28.71 8.09 0.50
C GLU A 58 -27.19 8.01 0.61
N THR A 59 -26.68 7.63 1.79
CA THR A 59 -25.24 7.61 2.07
C THR A 59 -24.52 6.63 1.14
N GLY A 60 -25.16 5.51 0.78
CA GLY A 60 -24.56 4.52 -0.12
C GLY A 60 -24.35 5.05 -1.54
N GLU A 61 -25.23 5.94 -2.01
CA GLU A 61 -25.11 6.55 -3.34
C GLU A 61 -23.97 7.58 -3.37
N GLN A 62 -23.84 8.38 -2.31
CA GLN A 62 -22.76 9.36 -2.18
C GLN A 62 -21.38 8.67 -2.11
N ILE A 63 -21.26 7.55 -1.39
CA ILE A 63 -20.01 6.76 -1.35
C ILE A 63 -19.66 6.23 -2.73
N LYS A 64 -20.63 5.69 -3.48
CA LYS A 64 -20.42 5.22 -4.85
C LYS A 64 -20.00 6.36 -5.79
N ALA A 65 -20.61 7.53 -5.66
CA ALA A 65 -20.25 8.72 -6.43
C ALA A 65 -18.81 9.16 -6.13
N ALA A 66 -18.40 9.18 -4.85
CA ALA A 66 -17.04 9.51 -4.44
C ALA A 66 -16.01 8.49 -4.97
N GLN A 67 -16.31 7.18 -4.89
CA GLN A 67 -15.46 6.14 -5.46
C GLN A 67 -15.34 6.23 -6.99
N LYS A 68 -16.45 6.53 -7.68
CA LYS A 68 -16.42 6.77 -9.12
C LYS A 68 -15.53 7.96 -9.46
N GLY A 69 -15.58 9.04 -8.68
CA GLY A 69 -14.68 10.18 -8.80
C GLY A 69 -13.21 9.78 -8.65
N PHE A 70 -12.89 8.94 -7.66
CA PHE A 70 -11.55 8.37 -7.50
C PHE A 70 -11.09 7.58 -8.74
N TYR A 71 -11.95 6.71 -9.30
CA TYR A 71 -11.57 5.93 -10.49
C TYR A 71 -11.37 6.80 -11.74
N LEU A 72 -12.16 7.86 -11.91
CA LEU A 72 -11.96 8.83 -12.98
C LEU A 72 -10.62 9.55 -12.83
N MET A 73 -10.26 9.96 -11.61
CA MET A 73 -8.94 10.55 -11.35
C MET A 73 -7.81 9.55 -11.62
N ALA A 74 -7.97 8.29 -11.19
CA ALA A 74 -7.00 7.23 -11.42
C ALA A 74 -6.78 6.98 -12.93
N GLY A 75 -7.85 6.95 -13.73
CA GLY A 75 -7.76 6.85 -15.19
C GLY A 75 -7.02 8.04 -15.80
N GLY A 76 -7.34 9.27 -15.36
CA GLY A 76 -6.69 10.48 -15.83
C GLY A 76 -5.21 10.60 -15.47
N GLN A 77 -4.72 9.88 -14.45
CA GLN A 77 -3.28 9.84 -14.14
C GLN A 77 -2.47 9.24 -15.30
N CYS A 78 -2.98 8.20 -15.96
CA CYS A 78 -2.30 7.63 -17.11
C CYS A 78 -2.30 8.59 -18.31
N ASP A 79 -3.38 9.33 -18.55
CA ASP A 79 -3.43 10.32 -19.63
C ASP A 79 -2.40 11.44 -19.43
N LEU A 80 -2.26 11.94 -18.19
CA LEU A 80 -1.26 12.94 -17.84
C LEU A 80 0.17 12.42 -18.11
N ILE A 81 0.43 11.17 -17.72
CA ILE A 81 1.73 10.52 -17.92
C ILE A 81 2.04 10.32 -19.42
N LEU A 82 1.06 9.89 -20.21
CA LEU A 82 1.18 9.73 -21.67
C LEU A 82 1.47 11.05 -22.39
N GLN A 83 0.80 12.12 -22.00
CA GLN A 83 1.01 13.44 -22.60
C GLN A 83 2.41 13.99 -22.30
N THR A 84 2.94 13.72 -21.11
CA THR A 84 4.18 14.34 -20.63
C THR A 84 5.44 13.55 -21.00
N LEU A 85 5.49 12.25 -20.68
CA LEU A 85 6.75 11.53 -20.62
C LEU A 85 6.70 10.08 -21.13
N ALA A 86 5.50 9.53 -21.37
CA ALA A 86 5.32 8.12 -21.69
C ALA A 86 4.78 7.86 -23.10
N GLU A 87 5.18 6.73 -23.68
CA GLU A 87 4.58 6.13 -24.87
C GLU A 87 3.36 5.29 -24.53
N SER A 88 3.41 4.59 -23.39
CA SER A 88 2.30 3.77 -22.89
C SER A 88 2.18 3.88 -21.37
N CYS A 89 0.96 3.89 -20.86
CA CYS A 89 0.67 3.79 -19.43
C CYS A 89 -0.40 2.73 -19.20
N GLN A 90 -0.14 1.81 -18.27
CA GLN A 90 -1.06 0.75 -17.91
C GLN A 90 -1.19 0.69 -16.39
N ILE A 91 -2.41 0.74 -15.87
CA ILE A 91 -2.69 0.48 -14.46
C ILE A 91 -2.51 -1.02 -14.20
N THR A 92 -1.58 -1.38 -13.31
CA THR A 92 -1.26 -2.77 -12.95
C THR A 92 -1.90 -3.19 -11.64
N ASN A 93 -2.12 -2.23 -10.74
CA ASN A 93 -2.80 -2.47 -9.47
C ASN A 93 -3.57 -1.21 -9.07
N LEU A 94 -4.76 -1.40 -8.52
CA LEU A 94 -5.55 -0.32 -7.94
C LEU A 94 -6.18 -0.83 -6.65
N THR A 95 -5.96 -0.10 -5.55
CA THR A 95 -6.62 -0.33 -4.27
C THR A 95 -7.31 0.95 -3.84
N SER A 96 -8.52 0.84 -3.30
CA SER A 96 -9.26 1.98 -2.77
C SER A 96 -10.12 1.57 -1.58
N SER A 97 -10.16 2.42 -0.55
CA SER A 97 -11.12 2.39 0.54
C SER A 97 -11.94 3.67 0.49
N ALA A 98 -13.21 3.58 0.85
CA ALA A 98 -14.07 4.74 1.02
C ALA A 98 -14.68 4.67 2.42
N ASP A 99 -14.36 5.66 3.23
CA ASP A 99 -14.72 5.73 4.63
C ASP A 99 -15.56 6.98 4.85
N LEU A 100 -16.70 6.81 5.53
CA LEU A 100 -17.53 7.92 5.92
C LEU A 100 -17.10 8.40 7.31
N ASN A 101 -16.64 9.63 7.38
CA ASN A 101 -16.29 10.29 8.62
C ASN A 101 -17.49 11.11 9.11
N ARG A 102 -18.16 10.61 10.14
CA ARG A 102 -19.28 11.29 10.82
C ARG A 102 -18.81 12.06 12.07
N GLY A 103 -17.69 12.75 11.94
CA GLY A 103 -17.06 13.52 13.02
C GLY A 103 -17.46 15.00 13.01
N SER A 104 -16.50 15.89 13.28
CA SER A 104 -16.70 17.35 13.20
C SER A 104 -16.94 17.86 11.77
N ARG A 105 -16.48 17.11 10.78
CA ARG A 105 -16.81 17.26 9.36
C ARG A 105 -17.54 15.99 8.93
N ASN A 106 -18.69 16.15 8.30
CA ASN A 106 -19.45 15.04 7.73
C ASN A 106 -18.96 14.86 6.28
N ASP A 107 -17.89 14.09 6.10
CA ASP A 107 -17.23 13.89 4.82
C ASP A 107 -16.99 12.41 4.49
N ILE A 108 -17.07 12.08 3.20
CA ILE A 108 -16.65 10.79 2.65
C ILE A 108 -15.21 10.95 2.21
N VAL A 109 -14.32 10.18 2.82
CA VAL A 109 -12.92 10.15 2.46
C VAL A 109 -12.64 8.88 1.68
N VAL A 110 -12.28 9.03 0.41
CA VAL A 110 -11.82 7.94 -0.45
C VAL A 110 -10.32 8.00 -0.52
N ARG A 111 -9.65 6.95 -0.07
CA ARG A 111 -8.20 6.79 -0.16
C ARG A 111 -7.90 5.66 -1.11
N GLY A 112 -6.83 5.76 -1.87
CA GLY A 112 -6.42 4.66 -2.70
C GLY A 112 -5.04 4.82 -3.28
N THR A 113 -4.47 3.69 -3.68
CA THR A 113 -3.17 3.61 -4.29
C THR A 113 -3.33 3.01 -5.69
N VAL A 114 -2.81 3.73 -6.68
CA VAL A 114 -2.79 3.30 -8.07
C VAL A 114 -1.34 3.01 -8.42
N THR A 115 -1.07 1.80 -8.89
CA THR A 115 0.24 1.39 -9.40
C THR A 115 0.13 1.23 -10.91
N MET A 116 1.05 1.85 -11.63
CA MET A 116 1.07 1.92 -13.08
C MET A 116 2.42 1.45 -13.61
N ALA A 117 2.40 0.67 -14.67
CA ALA A 117 3.56 0.40 -15.52
C ALA A 117 3.56 1.40 -16.67
N VAL A 118 4.63 2.15 -16.81
CA VAL A 118 4.74 3.27 -17.73
C VAL A 118 5.95 3.07 -18.62
N LYS A 119 5.76 3.01 -19.94
CA LYS A 119 6.85 3.00 -20.90
C LYS A 119 7.20 4.44 -21.26
N LEU A 120 8.41 4.88 -20.95
CA LEU A 120 8.93 6.21 -21.25
C LEU A 120 9.22 6.35 -22.75
N LYS A 121 9.17 7.60 -23.24
CA LYS A 121 9.67 7.94 -24.58
C LYS A 121 11.20 7.82 -24.60
N ASP A 122 11.77 7.34 -25.69
CA ASP A 122 13.22 7.12 -25.85
C ASP A 122 14.09 8.34 -25.48
N SER A 123 13.57 9.57 -25.64
CA SER A 123 14.27 10.81 -25.26
C SER A 123 14.45 11.00 -23.75
N GLN A 124 13.67 10.31 -22.91
CA GLN A 124 13.74 10.34 -21.45
C GLN A 124 14.56 9.17 -20.87
N GLN A 125 15.13 8.33 -21.72
CA GLN A 125 15.83 7.09 -21.34
C GLN A 125 17.35 7.25 -21.19
N LYS A 126 17.84 8.48 -21.05
CA LYS A 126 19.28 8.74 -20.90
C LYS A 126 19.69 8.57 -19.42
N PRO A 127 20.75 7.79 -19.14
CA PRO A 127 21.24 7.54 -17.78
C PRO A 127 21.74 8.80 -17.07
#